data_AF-A0A1V1PQ91-F1
#
_entry.id   AF-A0A1V1PQ91-F1
#
_cell.length_a   1.000
_cell.length_b   1.000
_cell.length_c   1.000
_cell.angle_alpha   90.00
_cell.angle_beta   90.00
_cell.angle_gamma   90.00
#
_symmetry.space_group_name_H-M   'P 1'
#
loop_
_entity.id
_entity.type
_entity.pdbx_description
1 polymer ?
#
loop_
_entity_poly.entity_id
_entity_poly.type
_entity_poly.pdbx_seq_one_letter_code
_entity_poly.pdbx_strand_id
1 'polypeptide(L)'
;MKKLIAVIALALTAAACGTVQTSTPPRTAPPGIPSTPLELGNWQSASVGLTLTQFAENVARRYRPGLALSTVNADLRRQDFNCANNTDSVRGDPPDAICRKTETVNGCTHTWQVHLFDEDNNAILLRTRGLYDRRCGNDGLLGGPG
;
A
#
# COMPACT_ATOMS: atom_id res chain seq x y z
N MET A 1 88.37 5.41 -11.29
CA MET A 1 87.41 5.97 -10.30
C MET A 1 86.00 5.73 -10.84
N LYS A 2 85.14 5.12 -10.01
CA LYS A 2 83.72 4.84 -10.28
C LYS A 2 82.95 6.14 -10.60
N LYS A 3 81.95 6.07 -11.49
CA LYS A 3 80.54 6.39 -11.20
C LYS A 3 79.63 6.04 -12.40
N LEU A 4 78.80 5.03 -12.17
CA LEU A 4 77.55 4.69 -12.87
C LEU A 4 76.44 5.67 -12.47
N ILE A 5 75.27 5.52 -13.14
CA ILE A 5 73.88 6.01 -12.83
C ILE A 5 73.43 7.08 -13.86
N ALA A 6 72.69 6.79 -14.95
CA ALA A 6 71.31 6.28 -15.11
C ALA A 6 70.23 7.15 -14.47
N VAL A 7 69.29 7.72 -15.25
CA VAL A 7 67.82 7.72 -14.98
C VAL A 7 67.09 8.20 -16.25
N ILE A 8 66.31 7.29 -16.85
CA ILE A 8 65.20 7.55 -17.76
C ILE A 8 63.96 7.70 -16.90
N ALA A 9 63.18 8.76 -17.07
CA ALA A 9 61.87 8.90 -16.45
C ALA A 9 60.83 9.30 -17.52
N LEU A 10 60.20 8.29 -18.12
CA LEU A 10 58.93 8.43 -18.84
C LEU A 10 57.82 8.58 -17.81
N ALA A 11 57.18 9.74 -17.76
CA ALA A 11 55.96 9.93 -16.96
C ALA A 11 54.77 9.35 -17.74
N LEU A 12 54.24 8.21 -17.26
CA LEU A 12 53.00 7.64 -17.73
C LEU A 12 51.82 8.51 -17.30
N THR A 13 51.09 9.07 -18.26
CA THR A 13 49.78 9.67 -18.03
C THR A 13 48.73 8.56 -17.86
N ALA A 14 48.40 8.24 -16.60
CA ALA A 14 47.25 7.40 -16.28
C ALA A 14 45.96 8.20 -16.49
N ALA A 15 45.27 7.97 -17.60
CA ALA A 15 43.88 8.36 -17.77
C ALA A 15 43.03 7.49 -16.83
N ALA A 16 42.81 7.96 -15.60
CA ALA A 16 41.84 7.34 -14.71
C ALA A 16 40.44 7.66 -15.22
N CYS A 17 39.74 6.64 -15.73
CA CYS A 17 38.29 6.65 -15.86
C CYS A 17 37.70 6.90 -14.46
N GLY A 18 37.39 8.16 -14.15
CA GLY A 18 36.54 8.50 -13.02
C GLY A 18 35.19 7.85 -13.26
N THR A 19 34.91 6.77 -12.53
CA THR A 19 33.56 6.24 -12.38
C THR A 19 32.69 7.38 -11.86
N VAL A 20 31.84 7.92 -12.74
CA VAL A 20 30.81 8.87 -12.34
C VAL A 20 29.93 8.13 -11.35
N GLN A 21 30.08 8.45 -10.06
CA GLN A 21 29.12 8.06 -9.04
C GLN A 21 27.83 8.80 -9.40
N THR A 22 26.97 8.13 -10.16
CA THR A 22 25.58 8.53 -10.31
C THR A 22 24.92 8.27 -8.97
N SER A 23 25.01 9.23 -8.05
CA SER A 23 24.13 9.28 -6.90
C SER A 23 22.72 9.41 -7.45
N THR A 24 21.97 8.30 -7.48
CA THR A 24 20.52 8.35 -7.68
C THR A 24 19.99 9.35 -6.65
N PRO A 25 19.26 10.40 -7.06
CA PRO A 25 18.62 11.28 -6.10
C PRO A 25 17.83 10.41 -5.12
N PRO A 26 17.92 10.64 -3.79
CA PRO A 26 17.08 9.90 -2.87
C PRO A 26 15.65 10.07 -3.35
N ARG A 27 14.97 8.95 -3.66
CA ARG A 27 13.53 8.93 -3.90
C ARG A 27 12.93 9.62 -2.67
N THR A 28 12.41 10.83 -2.85
CA THR A 28 11.78 11.59 -1.77
C THR A 28 10.83 10.64 -1.08
N ALA A 29 11.10 10.28 0.18
CA ALA A 29 10.29 9.30 0.89
C ALA A 29 8.84 9.75 0.76
N PRO A 30 7.91 8.86 0.36
CA PRO A 30 6.50 9.23 0.29
C PRO A 30 6.10 9.84 1.63
N PRO A 31 5.28 10.91 1.65
CA PRO A 31 4.75 11.42 2.91
C PRO A 31 4.14 10.25 3.68
N GLY A 32 4.56 10.10 4.94
CA GLY A 32 4.14 8.97 5.78
C GLY A 32 2.62 8.90 5.96
N ILE A 33 2.16 7.74 6.44
CA ILE A 33 0.73 7.54 6.70
C ILE A 33 0.29 8.48 7.84
N PRO A 34 -0.78 9.28 7.67
CA PRO A 34 -1.28 10.19 8.71
C PRO A 34 -1.63 9.44 10.01
N SER A 35 -1.45 10.07 11.17
CA SER A 35 -1.82 9.46 12.46
C SER A 35 -3.32 9.50 12.76
N THR A 36 -4.09 10.28 12.01
CA THR A 36 -5.54 10.38 12.18
C THR A 36 -6.23 9.04 11.86
N PRO A 37 -7.37 8.74 12.51
CA PRO A 37 -8.18 7.57 12.18
C PRO A 37 -8.56 7.50 10.69
N LEU A 38 -8.64 6.28 10.15
CA LEU A 38 -9.16 6.08 8.80
C LEU A 38 -10.67 6.33 8.79
N GLU A 39 -11.10 7.32 8.03
CA GLU A 39 -12.52 7.63 7.85
C GLU A 39 -13.24 6.54 7.06
N LEU A 40 -14.22 5.88 7.68
CA LEU A 40 -15.01 4.78 7.11
C LEU A 40 -16.19 5.23 6.23
N GLY A 41 -16.28 6.54 5.96
CA GLY A 41 -17.47 7.18 5.37
C GLY A 41 -18.60 7.36 6.39
N ASN A 42 -19.66 8.06 5.99
CA ASN A 42 -20.84 8.29 6.83
C ASN A 42 -21.80 7.07 6.82
N TRP A 43 -21.30 5.90 7.21
CA TRP A 43 -22.02 4.62 7.11
C TRP A 43 -23.30 4.53 7.96
N GLN A 44 -23.43 5.38 8.97
CA GLN A 44 -24.57 5.43 9.87
C GLN A 44 -25.81 6.07 9.24
N SER A 45 -25.63 6.97 8.26
CA SER A 45 -26.73 7.73 7.67
C SER A 45 -26.72 7.82 6.14
N ALA A 46 -25.59 7.48 5.49
CA ALA A 46 -25.48 7.47 4.04
C ALA A 46 -25.99 6.17 3.41
N SER A 47 -26.24 6.22 2.10
CA SER A 47 -26.51 5.03 1.28
C SER A 47 -25.23 4.18 1.13
N VAL A 48 -25.42 2.89 0.82
CA VAL A 48 -24.29 1.96 0.61
C VAL A 48 -23.32 2.45 -0.46
N GLY A 49 -23.85 2.94 -1.58
CA GLY A 49 -23.03 3.47 -2.67
C GLY A 49 -22.21 4.70 -2.25
N LEU A 50 -22.80 5.62 -1.48
CA LEU A 50 -22.09 6.82 -1.03
C LEU A 50 -21.01 6.46 0.02
N THR A 51 -21.30 5.56 0.94
CA THR A 51 -20.31 5.05 1.90
C THR A 51 -19.16 4.35 1.18
N LEU A 52 -19.45 3.51 0.18
CA LEU A 52 -18.44 2.86 -0.65
C LEU A 52 -17.53 3.88 -1.34
N THR A 53 -18.10 4.87 -2.03
CA THR A 53 -17.34 5.91 -2.73
C THR A 53 -16.43 6.68 -1.78
N GLN A 54 -16.99 7.19 -0.66
CA GLN A 54 -16.22 7.92 0.34
C GLN A 54 -15.09 7.07 0.92
N PHE A 55 -15.39 5.82 1.28
CA PHE A 55 -14.39 4.93 1.84
C PHE A 55 -13.27 4.63 0.83
N ALA A 56 -13.61 4.36 -0.43
CA ALA A 56 -12.63 4.12 -1.49
C ALA A 56 -11.71 5.33 -1.70
N GLU A 57 -12.26 6.56 -1.72
CA GLU A 57 -11.50 7.80 -1.82
C GLU A 57 -10.58 8.03 -0.62
N ASN A 58 -11.09 7.77 0.59
CA ASN A 58 -10.33 7.92 1.83
C ASN A 58 -9.13 6.97 1.89
N VAL A 59 -9.34 5.71 1.50
CA VAL A 59 -8.30 4.68 1.38
C VAL A 59 -7.25 5.10 0.34
N ALA A 60 -7.66 5.51 -0.85
CA ALA A 60 -6.75 5.91 -1.92
C ALA A 60 -5.93 7.16 -1.55
N ARG A 61 -6.54 8.12 -0.85
CA ARG A 61 -5.86 9.34 -0.38
C ARG A 61 -4.84 9.06 0.70
N ARG A 62 -5.15 8.15 1.64
CA ARG A 62 -4.29 7.78 2.77
C ARG A 62 -3.13 6.89 2.36
N TYR A 63 -3.37 5.89 1.51
CA TYR A 63 -2.39 4.89 1.12
C TYR A 63 -1.98 5.08 -0.33
N ARG A 64 -0.99 5.95 -0.53
CA ARG A 64 -0.44 6.25 -1.86
C ARG A 64 0.52 5.16 -2.34
N PRO A 65 0.69 5.01 -3.66
CA PRO A 65 1.71 4.12 -4.22
C PRO A 65 3.11 4.42 -3.67
N GLY A 66 3.95 3.40 -3.52
CA GLY A 66 5.32 3.51 -3.03
C GLY A 66 5.51 3.28 -1.53
N LEU A 67 4.42 3.09 -0.76
CA LEU A 67 4.48 2.71 0.66
C LEU A 67 4.81 1.23 0.81
N ALA A 68 5.59 0.85 1.83
CA ALA A 68 5.78 -0.56 2.14
C ALA A 68 4.46 -1.21 2.59
N LEU A 69 4.13 -2.39 2.06
CA LEU A 69 2.92 -3.13 2.43
C LEU A 69 2.86 -3.44 3.93
N SER A 70 4.01 -3.71 4.56
CA SER A 70 4.10 -3.93 6.00
C SER A 70 3.66 -2.70 6.81
N THR A 71 4.02 -1.49 6.36
CA THR A 71 3.63 -0.22 7.00
C THR A 71 2.13 0.02 6.86
N VAL A 72 1.57 -0.24 5.68
CA VAL A 72 0.12 -0.11 5.41
C VAL A 72 -0.67 -1.12 6.24
N ASN A 73 -0.24 -2.38 6.27
CA ASN A 73 -0.84 -3.42 7.08
C ASN A 73 -0.79 -3.12 8.59
N ALA A 74 0.34 -2.60 9.08
CA ALA A 74 0.46 -2.19 10.48
C ALA A 74 -0.49 -1.04 10.82
N ASP A 75 -0.66 -0.08 9.93
CA ASP A 75 -1.63 0.99 10.11
C ASP A 75 -3.07 0.48 10.12
N LEU A 76 -3.46 -0.34 9.14
CA LEU A 76 -4.78 -0.92 9.08
C LEU A 76 -5.12 -1.74 10.33
N ARG A 77 -4.17 -2.50 10.87
CA ARG A 77 -4.34 -3.23 12.14
C ARG A 77 -4.54 -2.31 13.34
N ARG A 78 -3.86 -1.15 13.39
CA ARG A 78 -4.13 -0.12 14.43
C ARG A 78 -5.53 0.49 14.31
N GLN A 79 -6.16 0.38 13.15
CA GLN A 79 -7.54 0.84 12.89
C GLN A 79 -8.57 -0.30 13.02
N ASP A 80 -8.19 -1.42 13.64
CA ASP A 80 -8.98 -2.64 13.84
C ASP A 80 -9.33 -3.45 12.57
N PHE A 81 -8.55 -3.29 11.49
CA PHE A 81 -8.69 -4.19 10.35
C PHE A 81 -7.86 -5.46 10.58
N ASN A 82 -8.47 -6.62 10.34
CA ASN A 82 -7.77 -7.89 10.28
C ASN A 82 -7.22 -8.12 8.87
N CYS A 83 -5.90 -8.17 8.74
CA CYS A 83 -5.19 -8.28 7.46
C CYS A 83 -4.63 -9.68 7.24
N ALA A 84 -4.96 -10.26 6.09
CA ALA A 84 -4.42 -11.54 5.61
C ALA A 84 -3.89 -11.39 4.18
N ASN A 85 -2.87 -12.18 3.85
CA ASN A 85 -2.45 -12.34 2.46
C ASN A 85 -3.58 -13.03 1.68
N ASN A 86 -3.79 -12.63 0.45
CA ASN A 86 -4.74 -13.30 -0.42
C ASN A 86 -4.04 -14.48 -1.09
N THR A 87 -4.57 -15.69 -0.89
CA THR A 87 -4.07 -16.90 -1.53
C THR A 87 -4.96 -17.35 -2.69
N ASP A 88 -6.05 -16.63 -2.95
CA ASP A 88 -7.06 -17.05 -3.90
C ASP A 88 -6.68 -16.64 -5.32
N SER A 89 -6.57 -17.63 -6.21
CA SER A 89 -6.43 -17.42 -7.65
C SER A 89 -7.78 -17.11 -8.28
N VAL A 90 -8.31 -15.91 -8.02
CA VAL A 90 -9.58 -15.43 -8.58
C VAL A 90 -9.35 -14.85 -9.98
N ARG A 91 -10.37 -14.90 -10.84
CA ARG A 91 -10.34 -14.30 -12.19
C ARG A 91 -10.16 -12.78 -12.10
N GLY A 92 -9.08 -12.25 -12.68
CA GLY A 92 -8.72 -10.83 -12.65
C GLY A 92 -7.33 -10.61 -12.08
N ASP A 93 -6.99 -9.36 -11.76
CA ASP A 93 -5.80 -9.00 -10.98
C ASP A 93 -6.17 -9.09 -9.49
N PRO A 94 -5.81 -10.19 -8.79
CA PRO A 94 -6.18 -10.38 -7.39
C PRO A 94 -5.40 -9.40 -6.50
N PRO A 95 -5.98 -8.95 -5.38
CA PRO A 95 -5.16 -8.26 -4.38
C PRO A 95 -4.14 -9.23 -3.79
N ASP A 96 -2.98 -8.72 -3.36
CA ASP A 96 -1.95 -9.50 -2.64
C ASP A 96 -2.29 -9.63 -1.15
N ALA A 97 -3.00 -8.64 -0.60
CA ALA A 97 -3.51 -8.70 0.76
C ALA A 97 -4.90 -8.07 0.88
N ILE A 98 -5.71 -8.63 1.78
CA ILE A 98 -7.05 -8.16 2.08
C ILE A 98 -7.12 -7.87 3.58
N CYS A 99 -7.42 -6.63 3.92
CA CYS A 99 -7.68 -6.19 5.29
C CYS A 99 -9.18 -5.95 5.48
N ARG A 100 -9.81 -6.59 6.47
CA ARG A 100 -11.25 -6.50 6.71
C ARG A 100 -11.56 -5.99 8.10
N LYS A 101 -12.51 -5.06 8.19
CA LYS A 101 -13.15 -4.62 9.43
C LYS A 101 -14.64 -4.88 9.32
N THR A 102 -15.25 -5.35 10.40
CA THR A 102 -16.68 -5.63 10.46
C THR A 102 -17.27 -5.03 11.72
N GLU A 103 -18.44 -4.41 11.59
CA GLU A 103 -19.19 -3.84 12.70
C GLU A 103 -20.67 -4.21 12.54
N THR A 104 -21.33 -4.64 13.62
CA THR A 104 -22.75 -4.98 13.59
C THR A 104 -23.52 -4.01 14.47
N VAL A 105 -24.43 -3.25 13.87
CA VAL A 105 -25.25 -2.22 14.54
C VAL A 105 -26.68 -2.32 14.03
N ASN A 106 -27.65 -2.27 14.95
CA ASN A 106 -29.09 -2.30 14.64
C ASN A 106 -29.51 -3.46 13.70
N GLY A 107 -28.91 -4.64 13.85
CA GLY A 107 -29.22 -5.81 13.03
C GLY A 107 -28.63 -5.77 11.61
N CYS A 108 -27.77 -4.79 11.32
CA CYS A 108 -27.01 -4.70 10.08
C CYS A 108 -25.53 -4.94 10.34
N THR A 109 -24.91 -5.83 9.56
CA THR A 109 -23.48 -6.06 9.52
C THR A 109 -22.87 -5.22 8.40
N HIS A 110 -22.00 -4.30 8.79
CA HIS A 110 -21.20 -3.44 7.94
C HIS A 110 -19.81 -4.04 7.78
N THR A 111 -19.33 -4.16 6.55
CA THR A 111 -18.01 -4.74 6.26
C THR A 111 -17.22 -3.80 5.37
N TRP A 112 -16.07 -3.35 5.87
CA TRP A 112 -15.08 -2.60 5.11
C TRP A 112 -13.94 -3.52 4.73
N GLN A 113 -13.49 -3.43 3.48
CA GLN A 113 -12.33 -4.16 3.01
C GLN A 113 -11.35 -3.21 2.32
N VAL A 114 -10.08 -3.34 2.64
CA VAL A 114 -9.00 -2.67 1.95
C VAL A 114 -8.18 -3.74 1.23
N HIS A 115 -8.27 -3.71 -0.09
CA HIS A 115 -7.48 -4.55 -0.97
C HIS A 115 -6.17 -3.82 -1.28
N LEU A 116 -5.06 -4.49 -1.02
CA LEU A 116 -3.72 -4.00 -1.26
C LEU A 116 -3.12 -4.77 -2.44
N PHE A 117 -2.51 -4.04 -3.37
CA PHE A 117 -1.86 -4.58 -4.55
C PHE A 117 -0.38 -4.22 -4.48
N ASP A 118 0.48 -5.21 -4.59
CA ASP A 118 1.93 -5.11 -4.59
C ASP A 118 2.44 -4.72 -5.99
N GLU A 119 3.61 -4.10 -6.04
CA GLU A 119 4.35 -3.83 -7.26
C GLU A 119 5.26 -5.05 -7.53
N ASP A 120 4.82 -5.97 -8.40
CA ASP A 120 5.65 -7.08 -8.88
C ASP A 120 6.31 -7.93 -7.76
N ASN A 121 5.59 -8.21 -6.67
CA ASN A 121 6.08 -8.96 -5.50
C ASN A 121 7.27 -8.31 -4.76
N ASN A 122 7.43 -6.99 -4.83
CA ASN A 122 8.52 -6.26 -4.17
C ASN A 122 8.16 -5.73 -2.75
N ALA A 123 6.98 -6.09 -2.24
CA ALA A 123 6.40 -5.62 -0.98
C ALA A 123 6.15 -4.09 -0.91
N ILE A 124 5.99 -3.43 -2.05
CA ILE A 124 5.65 -2.02 -2.20
C ILE A 124 4.25 -1.89 -2.76
N LEU A 125 3.43 -1.09 -2.09
CA LEU A 125 2.07 -0.81 -2.51
C LEU A 125 2.07 -0.15 -3.90
N LEU A 126 1.49 -0.83 -4.89
CA LEU A 126 1.20 -0.29 -6.21
C LEU A 126 -0.09 0.53 -6.20
N ARG A 127 -1.16 -0.01 -5.60
CA ARG A 127 -2.47 0.64 -5.52
C ARG A 127 -3.31 0.03 -4.40
N THR A 128 -4.39 0.72 -4.04
CA THR A 128 -5.40 0.23 -3.10
C THR A 128 -6.78 0.20 -3.73
N ARG A 129 -7.68 -0.57 -3.12
CA ARG A 129 -9.11 -0.51 -3.42
C ARG A 129 -9.90 -0.67 -2.11
N GLY A 130 -10.63 0.38 -1.74
CA GLY A 130 -11.58 0.31 -0.63
C GLY A 130 -12.92 -0.27 -1.11
N LEU A 131 -13.46 -1.20 -0.35
CA LEU A 131 -14.78 -1.78 -0.57
C LEU A 131 -15.61 -1.68 0.71
N TYR A 132 -16.92 -1.60 0.52
CA TYR A 132 -17.88 -1.54 1.59
C TYR A 132 -19.11 -2.37 1.22
N ASP A 133 -19.60 -3.15 2.17
CA ASP A 133 -20.81 -3.95 2.08
C ASP A 133 -21.65 -3.76 3.35
N ARG A 134 -22.98 -3.81 3.21
CA ARG A 134 -23.92 -3.76 4.33
C ARG A 134 -24.96 -4.85 4.13
N ARG A 135 -25.12 -5.71 5.13
CA ARG A 135 -26.13 -6.78 5.15
C ARG A 135 -26.97 -6.66 6.40
N CYS A 136 -28.25 -6.39 6.23
CA CYS A 136 -29.20 -6.37 7.33
C CYS A 136 -29.91 -7.73 7.45
N GLY A 137 -30.25 -8.14 8.67
CA GLY A 137 -30.87 -9.44 8.95
C GLY A 137 -32.17 -9.73 8.18
N ASN A 138 -32.80 -8.69 7.61
CA ASN A 138 -34.01 -8.78 6.78
C ASN A 138 -33.75 -8.71 5.26
N ASP A 139 -32.50 -8.64 4.80
CA ASP A 139 -32.15 -8.55 3.37
C ASP A 139 -32.22 -9.91 2.64
N GLY A 140 -33.15 -10.77 3.08
CA GLY A 140 -33.70 -11.84 2.27
C GLY A 140 -32.77 -13.01 2.00
N LEU A 141 -32.68 -13.93 2.97
CA LEU A 141 -32.56 -15.34 2.60
C LEU A 141 -33.90 -15.95 2.19
N LEU A 142 -35.04 -15.27 2.40
CA LEU A 142 -36.35 -15.54 1.80
C LEU A 142 -37.19 -14.25 1.89
N GLY A 143 -37.56 -13.65 0.76
CA GLY A 143 -38.36 -12.42 0.74
C GLY A 143 -39.69 -12.56 1.52
N GLY A 144 -39.93 -11.67 2.46
CA GLY A 144 -41.20 -11.54 3.16
C GLY A 144 -41.20 -10.34 4.11
N PRO A 145 -42.22 -9.46 4.08
CA PRO A 145 -42.36 -8.37 5.04
C PRO A 145 -42.91 -8.88 6.37
N GLY A 146 -42.35 -8.38 7.48
CA GLY A 146 -42.90 -8.48 8.83
C GLY A 146 -43.37 -7.11 9.30
#